data_AF-A0A6A4GMG9-F1
#
_entry.id   AF-A0A6A4GMG9-F1
#
_cell.length_a   1.000
_cell.length_b   1.000
_cell.length_c   1.000
_cell.angle_alpha   90.00
_cell.angle_beta   90.00
_cell.angle_gamma   90.00
#
_symmetry.space_group_name_H-M   'P 1'
#
loop_
_entity.id
_entity.type
_entity.pdbx_description
1 polymer ?
#
loop_
_entity_poly.entity_id
_entity_poly.type
_entity_poly.pdbx_seq_one_letter_code
_entity_poly.pdbx_strand_id
1 'polypeptide(L)'
;SSTPFNALYLLVSAIVFLFIRLPYWTLALPSCCPRPQWSLIRCLCVSVFRKFLDIIYSSSAVSPSTPRSKDLTRKGTPGEKVLYLFHGGGFIYLSQRNLGCRKSLKSQIFTLYFGILKHTSITRLFALEYRLSFAPPSVADNLFPTAMIDAIAGYRYLVEERRRGWP
;
A
#
# COMPACT_ATOMS: atom_id res chain seq x y z
N SER A 1 -0.84 -19.49 -18.51
CA SER A 1 -0.17 -20.71 -18.05
C SER A 1 -0.06 -20.68 -16.53
N SER A 2 -1.01 -21.30 -15.84
CA SER A 2 -0.98 -21.51 -14.39
C SER A 2 0.14 -22.50 -14.06
N THR A 3 1.27 -22.00 -13.57
CA THR A 3 2.40 -22.83 -13.18
C THR A 3 2.00 -23.74 -12.00
N PRO A 4 2.00 -25.07 -12.14
CA PRO A 4 1.52 -26.00 -11.12
C PRO A 4 2.27 -25.89 -9.78
N PHE A 5 3.53 -25.44 -9.83
CA PHE A 5 4.34 -25.16 -8.65
C PHE A 5 3.80 -24.03 -7.77
N ASN A 6 3.18 -23.00 -8.37
CA ASN A 6 2.60 -21.90 -7.61
C ASN A 6 1.33 -22.34 -6.87
N ALA A 7 0.52 -23.19 -7.51
CA ALA A 7 -0.65 -23.78 -6.88
C ALA A 7 -0.26 -24.65 -5.67
N LEU A 8 0.76 -25.48 -5.82
CA LEU A 8 1.27 -26.31 -4.73
C LEU A 8 1.84 -25.47 -3.58
N TYR A 9 2.64 -24.44 -3.89
CA TYR A 9 3.18 -23.52 -2.88
C TYR A 9 2.07 -22.79 -2.11
N LEU A 10 1.03 -22.29 -2.80
CA LEU A 10 -0.10 -21.63 -2.16
C LEU A 10 -0.89 -22.59 -1.27
N LEU A 11 -1.09 -23.83 -1.71
CA LEU A 11 -1.84 -24.84 -0.97
C LEU A 11 -1.08 -25.27 0.30
N VAL A 12 0.23 -25.53 0.18
CA VAL A 12 1.10 -25.82 1.33
C VAL A 12 1.16 -24.62 2.28
N SER A 13 1.30 -23.40 1.76
CA SER A 13 1.31 -22.17 2.57
C SER A 13 -0.02 -21.97 3.32
N ALA A 14 -1.15 -22.26 2.67
CA ALA A 14 -2.47 -22.22 3.29
C ALA A 14 -2.61 -23.27 4.40
N ILE A 15 -2.18 -24.52 4.17
CA ILE A 15 -2.20 -25.59 5.18
C ILE A 15 -1.32 -25.23 6.38
N VAL A 16 -0.08 -24.78 6.16
CA VAL A 16 0.82 -24.35 7.24
C VAL A 16 0.24 -23.17 8.00
N PHE A 17 -0.41 -22.23 7.32
CA PHE A 17 -1.09 -21.12 7.98
C PHE A 17 -2.23 -21.60 8.88
N LEU A 18 -3.12 -22.46 8.34
CA LEU A 18 -4.33 -22.93 9.02
C LEU A 18 -4.05 -23.86 10.21
N PHE A 19 -3.13 -24.81 10.03
CA PHE A 19 -2.92 -25.92 10.97
C PHE A 19 -1.69 -25.77 11.87
N ILE A 20 -0.78 -24.85 11.56
CA ILE A 20 0.42 -24.63 12.38
C ILE A 20 0.44 -23.22 12.95
N ARG A 21 0.34 -22.19 12.08
CA ARG A 21 0.45 -20.79 12.54
C ARG A 21 -0.79 -20.32 13.30
N LEU A 22 -1.98 -20.65 12.82
CA LEU A 22 -3.24 -20.26 13.47
C LEU A 22 -3.35 -20.83 14.90
N PRO A 23 -3.17 -22.14 15.15
CA PRO A 23 -3.23 -22.68 16.51
C PRO A 23 -2.09 -22.17 17.39
N TYR A 24 -0.86 -22.09 16.87
CA TYR A 24 0.28 -21.51 17.59
C TYR A 24 0.02 -20.06 18.02
N TRP A 25 -0.54 -19.24 17.11
CA TRP A 25 -0.94 -17.88 17.45
C TRP A 25 -2.06 -17.87 18.48
N THR A 26 -3.12 -18.67 18.34
CA THR A 26 -4.20 -18.70 19.33
C THR A 26 -3.74 -19.02 20.75
N LEU A 27 -2.73 -19.89 20.90
CA LEU A 27 -2.14 -20.24 22.19
C LEU A 27 -1.17 -19.17 22.72
N ALA A 28 -0.45 -18.46 21.83
CA ALA A 28 0.47 -17.38 22.20
C ALA A 28 -0.18 -15.99 22.30
N LEU A 29 -1.44 -15.84 21.87
CA LEU A 29 -2.18 -14.57 21.84
C LEU A 29 -2.36 -13.88 23.22
N PRO A 30 -2.59 -14.59 24.35
CA PRO A 30 -2.75 -13.93 25.65
C PRO A 30 -1.51 -13.13 26.07
N SER A 31 -0.31 -13.61 25.72
CA SER A 31 0.98 -13.02 26.08
C SER A 31 1.59 -12.15 24.97
N CYS A 32 1.19 -12.34 23.72
CA CYS A 32 1.69 -11.59 22.56
C CYS A 32 0.65 -10.64 21.94
N CYS A 33 -0.51 -10.46 22.57
CA CYS A 33 -1.52 -9.50 22.13
C CYS A 33 -0.86 -8.11 22.02
N PRO A 34 -0.97 -7.43 20.86
CA PRO A 34 -0.39 -6.11 20.67
C PRO A 34 -0.83 -5.07 21.71
N ARG A 35 -2.00 -5.28 22.33
CA ARG A 35 -2.45 -4.55 23.51
C ARG A 35 -3.09 -5.51 24.52
N PRO A 36 -2.72 -5.46 25.81
CA PRO A 36 -3.24 -6.37 26.85
C PRO A 36 -4.77 -6.28 27.04
N GLN A 37 -5.36 -5.11 26.76
CA GLN A 37 -6.79 -4.84 26.92
C GLN A 37 -7.67 -5.27 25.73
N TRP A 38 -7.08 -5.85 24.67
CA TRP A 38 -7.85 -6.29 23.51
C TRP A 38 -8.45 -7.68 23.76
N SER A 39 -9.69 -7.89 23.32
CA SER A 39 -10.26 -9.23 23.29
C SER A 39 -9.44 -10.12 22.33
N LEU A 40 -9.30 -11.40 22.67
CA LEU A 40 -8.53 -12.37 21.88
C LEU A 40 -8.96 -12.37 20.40
N ILE A 41 -10.26 -12.23 20.14
CA ILE A 41 -10.84 -12.12 18.78
C ILE A 41 -10.25 -10.93 18.02
N ARG A 42 -10.12 -9.76 18.65
CA ARG A 42 -9.54 -8.56 17.99
C ARG A 42 -8.06 -8.74 17.68
N CYS A 43 -7.28 -9.31 18.60
CA CYS A 43 -5.86 -9.60 18.35
C CYS A 43 -5.69 -10.60 17.19
N LEU A 44 -6.52 -11.64 17.14
CA LEU A 44 -6.51 -12.62 16.06
C LEU A 44 -6.90 -11.99 14.72
N CYS A 45 -8.00 -11.24 14.66
CA CYS A 45 -8.47 -10.56 13.44
C CYS A 45 -7.40 -9.62 12.86
N VAL A 46 -6.77 -8.79 13.69
CA VAL A 46 -5.73 -7.84 13.23
C VAL A 46 -4.49 -8.58 12.73
N SER A 47 -4.07 -9.65 13.41
CA SER A 47 -2.89 -10.43 13.03
C SER A 47 -3.10 -11.20 11.72
N VAL A 48 -4.27 -11.84 11.57
CA VAL A 48 -4.67 -12.51 10.33
C VAL A 48 -4.77 -11.50 9.18
N PHE A 49 -5.42 -10.35 9.41
CA PHE A 49 -5.57 -9.31 8.40
C PHE A 49 -4.22 -8.78 7.93
N ARG A 50 -3.29 -8.48 8.85
CA ARG A 50 -1.93 -8.01 8.48
C ARG A 50 -1.17 -9.04 7.64
N LYS A 51 -1.24 -10.34 7.98
CA LYS A 51 -0.61 -11.39 7.17
C LYS A 51 -1.30 -11.64 5.84
N PHE A 52 -2.62 -11.54 5.80
CA PHE A 52 -3.37 -11.63 4.57
C PHE A 52 -2.97 -10.51 3.59
N LEU A 53 -2.89 -9.26 4.08
CA LEU A 53 -2.38 -8.14 3.28
C LEU A 53 -0.94 -8.39 2.80
N ASP A 54 -0.05 -8.86 3.69
CA ASP A 54 1.34 -9.18 3.32
C ASP A 54 1.42 -10.24 2.21
N ILE A 55 0.63 -11.32 2.31
CA ILE A 55 0.56 -12.39 1.31
C ILE A 55 0.03 -11.86 -0.03
N ILE A 56 -1.13 -11.19 -0.04
CA ILE A 56 -1.73 -10.65 -1.28
C ILE A 56 -0.77 -9.70 -1.99
N TYR A 57 -0.14 -8.82 -1.21
CA TYR A 57 0.73 -7.82 -1.81
C TYR A 57 2.05 -8.46 -2.26
N SER A 58 2.61 -9.42 -1.53
CA SER A 58 3.84 -10.12 -1.94
C SER A 58 3.73 -10.95 -3.23
N SER A 59 2.53 -11.43 -3.61
CA SER A 59 2.33 -12.32 -4.77
C SER A 59 2.26 -11.62 -6.13
N SER A 60 2.29 -10.28 -6.18
CA SER A 60 2.23 -9.53 -7.44
C SER A 60 3.62 -9.49 -8.11
N ALA A 61 3.99 -10.57 -8.82
CA ALA A 61 5.32 -10.79 -9.40
C ALA A 61 5.54 -10.17 -10.79
N VAL A 62 4.75 -9.18 -11.22
CA VAL A 62 5.04 -8.44 -12.46
C VAL A 62 5.99 -7.30 -12.11
N SER A 63 7.20 -7.34 -12.67
CA SER A 63 8.20 -6.26 -12.60
C SER A 63 8.09 -5.37 -13.82
N PRO A 64 7.29 -4.31 -13.78
CA PRO A 64 7.34 -3.32 -14.82
C PRO A 64 8.61 -2.47 -14.74
N SER A 65 9.19 -2.15 -15.89
CA SER A 65 10.23 -1.14 -16.00
C SER A 65 9.71 0.18 -15.41
N THR A 66 10.51 0.79 -14.55
CA THR A 66 10.13 2.03 -13.87
C THR A 66 10.14 3.16 -14.90
N PRO A 67 9.01 3.81 -15.24
CA PRO A 67 9.09 5.09 -15.91
C PRO A 67 9.76 6.04 -14.92
N ARG A 68 10.95 6.53 -15.27
CA ARG A 68 11.71 7.54 -14.53
C ARG A 68 10.75 8.65 -14.09
N SER A 69 10.82 9.08 -12.82
CA SER A 69 10.10 10.27 -12.34
C SER A 69 10.39 11.42 -13.30
N LYS A 70 9.44 11.74 -14.18
CA LYS A 70 9.57 12.90 -15.06
C LYS A 70 9.30 14.15 -14.22
N ASP A 71 10.14 15.15 -14.44
CA ASP A 71 10.19 16.46 -13.79
C ASP A 71 8.90 16.89 -13.07
N LEU A 72 8.95 16.86 -11.74
CA LEU A 72 7.97 17.55 -10.89
C LEU A 72 8.00 19.08 -11.12
N THR A 73 9.12 19.58 -11.67
CA THR A 73 9.36 20.99 -12.01
C THR A 73 8.61 21.45 -13.27
N ARG A 74 8.08 20.53 -14.10
CA ARG A 74 7.35 20.89 -15.31
C ARG A 74 6.01 21.55 -14.96
N LYS A 75 5.88 22.84 -15.27
CA LYS A 75 4.61 23.59 -15.18
C LYS A 75 3.49 22.86 -15.93
N GLY A 76 2.28 22.91 -15.38
CA GLY A 76 1.10 22.35 -16.04
C GLY A 76 0.72 23.18 -17.25
N THR A 77 0.31 22.55 -18.34
CA THR A 77 -0.29 23.29 -19.48
C THR A 77 -1.75 23.62 -19.16
N PRO A 78 -2.29 24.76 -19.62
CA PRO A 78 -3.71 25.06 -19.47
C PRO A 78 -4.59 23.92 -20.00
N GLY A 79 -5.57 23.48 -19.22
CA GLY A 79 -6.46 22.37 -19.59
C GLY A 79 -5.89 20.95 -19.37
N GLU A 80 -4.65 20.82 -18.87
CA GLU A 80 -4.06 19.52 -18.56
C GLU A 80 -4.79 18.84 -17.39
N LYS A 81 -5.29 17.63 -17.63
CA LYS A 81 -5.88 16.78 -16.59
C LYS A 81 -4.80 15.90 -15.97
N VAL A 82 -4.75 15.88 -14.63
CA VAL A 82 -3.81 15.04 -13.89
C VAL A 82 -4.55 14.17 -12.89
N LEU A 83 -4.24 12.89 -12.92
CA LEU A 83 -4.81 11.92 -11.99
C LEU A 83 -4.13 12.08 -10.63
N TYR A 84 -4.90 12.47 -9.62
CA TYR A 84 -4.43 12.51 -8.25
C TYR A 84 -4.72 11.16 -7.57
N LEU A 85 -3.67 10.41 -7.24
CA LEU A 85 -3.77 9.02 -6.82
C LEU A 85 -3.26 8.82 -5.40
N PHE A 86 -4.02 8.04 -4.64
CA PHE A 86 -3.62 7.49 -3.34
C PHE A 86 -3.39 6.00 -3.47
N HIS A 87 -2.28 5.51 -2.94
CA HIS A 87 -2.11 4.06 -2.82
C HIS A 87 -3.08 3.51 -1.77
N GLY A 88 -3.50 2.25 -1.96
CA GLY A 88 -4.32 1.53 -0.99
C GLY A 88 -3.52 1.10 0.25
N GLY A 89 -3.94 0.01 0.90
CA GLY A 89 -3.23 -0.52 2.09
C GLY A 89 -3.76 0.02 3.41
N GLY A 90 -4.96 0.59 3.42
CA GLY A 90 -5.69 0.97 4.64
C GLY A 90 -4.95 1.95 5.54
N PHE A 91 -4.15 2.84 4.96
CA PHE A 91 -3.27 3.80 5.65
C PHE A 91 -2.14 3.19 6.51
N ILE A 92 -1.95 1.88 6.49
CA ILE A 92 -0.96 1.17 7.33
C ILE A 92 0.06 0.36 6.51
N TYR A 93 -0.15 0.27 5.19
CA TYR A 93 0.68 -0.53 4.28
C TYR A 93 0.89 0.21 2.94
N LEU A 94 1.80 -0.30 2.09
CA LEU A 94 1.98 0.16 0.71
C LEU A 94 2.63 1.54 0.48
N SER A 95 3.55 2.00 1.35
CA SER A 95 4.39 3.19 1.08
C SER A 95 5.73 2.85 0.42
N GLN A 96 6.27 3.78 -0.36
CA GLN A 96 7.64 3.74 -0.88
C GLN A 96 8.70 3.69 0.23
N ARG A 97 8.37 4.04 1.48
CA ARG A 97 9.33 4.04 2.61
C ARG A 97 9.59 2.65 3.21
N ASN A 98 8.70 1.67 3.00
CA ASN A 98 8.86 0.29 3.52
C ASN A 98 9.65 -0.62 2.54
N LEU A 99 10.72 -0.09 1.96
CA LEU A 99 11.54 -0.72 0.92
C LEU A 99 12.50 -1.81 1.45
N GLY A 100 11.97 -2.75 2.24
CA GLY A 100 12.50 -4.13 2.32
C GLY A 100 11.84 -5.05 1.29
N CYS A 101 10.63 -4.73 0.83
CA CYS A 101 9.88 -5.51 -0.15
C CYS A 101 9.58 -4.67 -1.41
N ARG A 102 10.65 -4.39 -2.17
CA ARG A 102 10.68 -3.53 -3.38
C ARG A 102 9.77 -4.00 -4.55
N LYS A 103 9.08 -5.14 -4.43
CA LYS A 103 8.42 -5.81 -5.56
C LYS A 103 6.92 -5.58 -5.64
N SER A 104 6.23 -5.36 -4.52
CA SER A 104 4.77 -5.43 -4.47
C SER A 104 4.04 -4.17 -4.94
N LEU A 105 4.42 -3.00 -4.41
CA LEU A 105 3.72 -1.74 -4.67
C LEU A 105 3.76 -1.33 -6.14
N LYS A 106 4.88 -1.66 -6.80
CA LYS A 106 5.11 -1.37 -8.22
C LYS A 106 4.23 -2.19 -9.15
N SER A 107 3.57 -3.26 -8.72
CA SER A 107 2.83 -4.15 -9.62
C SER A 107 1.33 -3.80 -9.68
N GLN A 108 0.72 -3.54 -8.53
CA GLN A 108 -0.72 -3.25 -8.42
C GLN A 108 -1.07 -1.84 -8.93
N ILE A 109 -0.37 -0.81 -8.45
CA ILE A 109 -0.57 0.57 -8.88
C ILE A 109 -0.27 0.72 -10.37
N PHE A 110 0.74 0.00 -10.86
CA PHE A 110 1.17 0.08 -12.26
C PHE A 110 0.15 -0.50 -13.23
N THR A 111 -0.49 -1.64 -12.92
CA THR A 111 -1.50 -2.23 -13.81
C THR A 111 -2.70 -1.30 -13.99
N LEU A 112 -3.25 -0.79 -12.87
CA LEU A 112 -4.36 0.17 -12.93
C LEU A 112 -3.95 1.47 -13.62
N TYR A 113 -2.76 1.99 -13.30
CA TYR A 113 -2.20 3.19 -13.91
C TYR A 113 -2.03 3.06 -15.43
N PHE A 114 -1.41 1.98 -15.91
CA PHE A 114 -1.23 1.76 -17.34
C PHE A 114 -2.57 1.59 -18.05
N GLY A 115 -3.52 0.92 -17.43
CA GLY A 115 -4.89 0.84 -17.94
C GLY A 115 -5.50 2.23 -18.13
N ILE A 116 -5.47 3.08 -17.09
CA ILE A 116 -6.03 4.43 -17.15
C ILE A 116 -5.31 5.28 -18.19
N LEU A 117 -3.98 5.30 -18.22
CA LEU A 117 -3.24 6.08 -19.21
C LEU A 117 -3.45 5.60 -20.65
N LYS A 118 -3.63 4.28 -20.85
CA LYS A 118 -3.84 3.71 -22.19
C LYS A 118 -5.24 4.00 -22.72
N HIS A 119 -6.23 4.10 -21.84
CA HIS A 119 -7.64 4.20 -22.21
C HIS A 119 -8.27 5.57 -21.92
N THR A 120 -7.48 6.56 -21.48
CA THR A 120 -7.96 7.93 -21.23
C THR A 120 -7.01 8.96 -21.82
N SER A 121 -7.48 10.20 -21.96
CA SER A 121 -6.65 11.33 -22.41
C SER A 121 -5.73 11.88 -21.31
N ILE A 122 -5.67 11.24 -20.14
CA ILE A 122 -4.81 11.67 -19.04
C ILE A 122 -3.38 11.24 -19.35
N THR A 123 -2.44 12.17 -19.26
CA THR A 123 -1.02 11.92 -19.56
C THR A 123 -0.14 11.95 -18.32
N ARG A 124 -0.68 12.43 -17.19
CA ARG A 124 0.07 12.64 -15.95
C ARG A 124 -0.66 12.12 -14.72
N LEU A 125 0.16 11.64 -13.81
CA LEU A 125 -0.20 11.10 -12.51
C LEU A 125 0.53 11.92 -11.45
N PHE A 126 -0.16 12.19 -10.35
CA PHE A 126 0.44 12.62 -9.10
C PHE A 126 0.05 11.60 -8.03
N ALA A 127 0.97 10.66 -7.73
CA ALA A 127 0.79 9.66 -6.68
C ALA A 127 1.37 10.21 -5.38
N LEU A 128 0.50 10.52 -4.41
CA LEU A 128 0.94 11.06 -3.12
C LEU A 128 1.46 9.95 -2.21
N GLU A 129 2.65 10.16 -1.66
CA GLU A 129 3.14 9.41 -0.50
C GLU A 129 2.67 10.09 0.78
N TYR A 130 1.56 9.61 1.33
CA TYR A 130 1.05 10.07 2.62
C TYR A 130 1.71 9.28 3.77
N ARG A 131 1.74 9.87 4.98
CA ARG A 131 2.29 9.21 6.16
C ARG A 131 1.42 8.02 6.58
N LEU A 132 2.04 6.85 6.73
CA LEU A 132 1.38 5.64 7.20
C LEU A 132 1.15 5.67 8.71
N SER A 133 -0.05 5.30 9.13
CA SER A 133 -0.38 5.07 10.52
C SER A 133 0.23 3.78 11.05
N PHE A 134 0.84 3.88 12.22
CA PHE A 134 1.36 2.76 12.97
C PHE A 134 0.60 2.64 14.29
N ALA A 135 0.36 1.41 14.71
CA ALA A 135 -0.28 1.09 15.98
C ALA A 135 0.33 -0.21 16.52
N PRO A 136 0.18 -0.52 17.82
CA PRO A 136 0.81 -1.69 18.42
C PRO A 136 0.69 -2.97 17.59
N PRO A 137 1.75 -3.79 17.52
CA PRO A 137 2.90 -3.83 18.45
C PRO A 137 4.06 -2.89 18.08
N SER A 138 3.96 -2.13 16.98
CA SER A 138 4.89 -1.04 16.70
C SER A 138 4.54 0.22 17.51
N VAL A 139 5.50 1.14 17.64
CA VAL A 139 5.23 2.46 18.22
C VAL A 139 4.08 3.12 17.48
N ALA A 140 3.09 3.63 18.23
CA ALA A 140 1.97 4.33 17.64
C ALA A 140 2.46 5.65 17.04
N ASP A 141 2.24 5.85 15.74
CA ASP A 141 2.74 7.01 15.01
C ASP A 141 1.83 7.33 13.82
N ASN A 142 1.77 8.61 13.40
CA ASN A 142 0.98 9.12 12.27
C ASN A 142 -0.47 8.59 12.24
N LEU A 143 -1.12 8.51 13.40
CA LEU A 143 -2.52 8.10 13.51
C LEU A 143 -3.44 9.06 12.73
N PHE A 144 -4.70 8.69 12.57
CA PHE A 144 -5.71 9.61 12.07
C PHE A 144 -5.65 10.93 12.87
N PRO A 145 -5.66 12.11 12.22
CA PRO A 145 -5.98 12.38 10.81
C PRO A 145 -4.78 12.58 9.86
N THR A 146 -3.58 12.15 10.24
CA THR A 146 -2.31 12.53 9.56
C THR A 146 -2.32 12.31 8.04
N ALA A 147 -2.71 11.12 7.57
CA ALA A 147 -2.77 10.80 6.13
C ALA A 147 -3.78 11.68 5.36
N MET A 148 -4.86 12.10 6.02
CA MET A 148 -5.86 12.99 5.44
C MET A 148 -5.32 14.43 5.30
N ILE A 149 -4.53 14.89 6.27
CA ILE A 149 -3.84 16.18 6.16
C ILE A 149 -2.87 16.16 4.98
N ASP A 150 -2.11 15.08 4.81
CA ASP A 150 -1.19 14.92 3.66
C ASP A 150 -1.95 14.91 2.33
N ALA A 151 -3.13 14.27 2.29
CA ALA A 151 -4.01 14.27 1.11
C ALA A 151 -4.51 15.67 0.74
N ILE A 152 -4.90 16.47 1.73
CA ILE A 152 -5.34 17.85 1.47
C ILE A 152 -4.15 18.71 1.03
N ALA A 153 -2.99 18.55 1.68
CA ALA A 153 -1.77 19.28 1.31
C ALA A 153 -1.32 18.94 -0.12
N GLY A 154 -1.36 17.65 -0.51
CA GLY A 154 -1.06 17.21 -1.86
C GLY A 154 -2.03 17.73 -2.91
N TYR A 155 -3.33 17.75 -2.61
CA TYR A 155 -4.34 18.36 -3.48
C TYR A 155 -4.09 19.85 -3.66
N ARG A 156 -3.86 20.57 -2.56
CA ARG A 156 -3.56 22.01 -2.57
C ARG A 156 -2.31 22.30 -3.39
N TYR A 157 -1.25 21.51 -3.24
CA TYR A 157 -0.05 21.60 -4.08
C TYR A 157 -0.37 21.43 -5.57
N LEU A 158 -1.20 20.45 -5.91
CA LEU A 158 -1.58 20.17 -7.30
C LEU A 158 -2.38 21.32 -7.93
N VAL A 159 -3.24 21.99 -7.15
CA VAL A 159 -4.13 23.06 -7.61
C VAL A 159 -3.46 24.44 -7.60
N GLU A 160 -2.74 24.77 -6.52
CA GLU A 160 -2.21 26.11 -6.28
C GLU A 160 -0.76 26.24 -6.77
N GLU A 161 0.14 25.39 -6.26
CA GLU A 161 1.58 25.51 -6.47
C GLU A 161 1.99 25.13 -7.88
N ARG A 162 1.43 24.05 -8.41
CA ARG A 162 1.70 23.66 -9.81
C ARG A 162 1.18 24.68 -10.81
N ARG A 163 0.05 25.34 -10.52
CA ARG A 163 -0.54 26.34 -11.41
C ARG A 163 0.27 27.62 -11.44
N ARG A 164 0.86 28.01 -10.30
CA ARG A 164 1.72 29.18 -10.19
C ARG A 164 3.13 28.91 -10.76
N GLY A 165 3.61 27.68 -10.60
CA GLY A 165 4.99 27.32 -10.91
C GLY A 165 5.93 27.97 -9.91
N TRP A 166 6.86 27.19 -9.36
CA TRP A 166 7.86 27.70 -8.43
C TRP A 166 8.65 28.86 -9.08
N PRO A 167 8.92 29.97 -8.36
CA PRO A 167 9.76 31.05 -8.88
C PRO A 167 11.16 30.55 -9.29
#